data_AF-A0A4P2U9D6-F1
#
_entry.id   AF-A0A4P2U9D6-F1
#
_cell.length_a   1.000
_cell.length_b   1.000
_cell.length_c   1.000
_cell.angle_alpha   90.00
_cell.angle_beta   90.00
_cell.angle_gamma   90.00
#
_symmetry.space_group_name_H-M   'P 1'
#
loop_
_entity.id
_entity.type
_entity.pdbx_description
1 polymer ?
#
loop_
_entity_poly.entity_id
_entity_poly.type
_entity_poly.pdbx_seq_one_letter_code
_entity_poly.pdbx_strand_id
1 'polypeptide(L)'
;MNAFMKWAASLLLVISLQVGLTGAGIHSDSAARAASRYDQVLYFPLSKYPETGNHIKDAISAGHSEICTIDRGGAENRRKESLKGIPTKPGFDRDEWPMAVCTEGGAGADIRYVTP
;
A
#
# COMPACT_ATOMS: atom_id res chain seq x y z
N MET A 1 37.45 27.77 -44.78
CA MET A 1 36.55 27.24 -43.74
C MET A 1 35.35 28.17 -43.62
N ASN A 2 34.21 27.71 -44.12
CA ASN A 2 33.04 28.55 -44.40
C ASN A 2 32.36 28.98 -43.08
N ALA A 3 31.86 30.21 -43.02
CA ALA A 3 31.25 30.78 -41.83
C ALA A 3 30.17 29.86 -41.22
N PHE A 4 29.41 29.16 -42.06
CA PHE A 4 28.41 28.17 -41.66
C PHE A 4 28.93 27.06 -40.72
N MET A 5 30.18 26.62 -40.92
CA MET A 5 30.80 25.54 -40.12
C MET A 5 31.30 26.02 -38.76
N LYS A 6 31.53 27.33 -38.58
CA LYS A 6 31.88 27.92 -37.29
C LYS A 6 30.65 28.07 -36.37
N TRP A 7 29.48 28.35 -36.95
CA TRP A 7 28.21 28.47 -36.21
C TRP A 7 27.66 27.11 -35.74
N ALA A 8 27.81 26.06 -36.55
CA ALA A 8 27.40 24.71 -36.19
C ALA A 8 28.20 24.13 -34.99
N ALA A 9 29.50 24.45 -34.90
CA ALA A 9 30.35 24.01 -33.79
C ALA A 9 30.04 24.73 -32.46
N SER A 10 29.65 26.01 -32.50
CA SER A 10 29.25 26.76 -31.30
C SER A 10 27.87 26.36 -30.77
N LEU A 11 26.94 25.95 -31.63
CA LEU A 11 25.59 25.51 -31.21
C LEU A 11 25.63 24.16 -30.47
N LEU A 12 26.50 23.24 -30.90
CA LEU A 12 26.68 21.93 -30.26
C LEU A 12 27.33 22.01 -28.87
N LEU A 13 28.19 23.02 -28.63
CA LEU A 13 28.83 23.24 -27.33
C LEU A 13 27.86 23.84 -26.29
N VAL A 14 26.87 24.62 -26.72
CA VAL A 14 25.83 25.20 -25.84
C VAL A 14 24.77 24.15 -25.48
N ILE A 15 24.38 23.30 -26.43
CA ILE A 15 23.42 22.19 -26.19
C ILE A 15 24.00 21.16 -25.21
N SER A 16 25.31 20.87 -25.28
CA SER A 16 25.96 19.95 -24.34
C SER A 16 26.19 20.56 -22.95
N LEU A 17 26.13 21.88 -22.80
CA LEU A 17 26.17 22.55 -21.49
C LEU A 17 24.80 22.55 -20.78
N GLN A 18 23.68 22.55 -21.53
CA GLN A 18 22.33 22.49 -20.95
C GLN A 18 21.92 21.08 -20.50
N VAL A 19 22.45 20.01 -21.11
CA VAL A 19 22.15 18.63 -20.70
C VAL A 19 22.86 18.24 -19.39
N GLY A 20 23.94 18.95 -19.01
CA GLY A 20 24.65 18.71 -17.76
C GLY A 20 23.96 19.24 -16.50
N LEU A 21 22.94 20.09 -16.62
CA LEU A 21 22.31 20.75 -15.46
C LEU A 21 20.97 20.12 -15.02
N THR A 22 20.42 19.16 -15.78
CA THR A 22 19.13 18.51 -15.46
C THR A 22 19.25 17.05 -15.02
N GLY A 23 20.46 16.50 -14.91
CA GLY A 23 20.70 15.07 -14.65
C GLY A 23 20.74 14.64 -13.18
N ALA A 24 20.64 15.56 -12.21
CA ALA A 24 20.86 15.26 -10.79
C ALA A 24 19.56 15.23 -9.93
N GLY A 25 18.39 15.04 -10.54
CA GLY A 25 17.10 15.23 -9.86
C GLY A 25 16.17 14.02 -9.70
N ILE A 26 16.41 12.87 -10.35
CA ILE A 26 15.37 11.80 -10.48
C ILE A 26 15.69 10.52 -9.68
N HIS A 27 16.42 10.64 -8.56
CA HIS A 27 16.72 9.47 -7.71
C HIS A 27 16.40 9.65 -6.22
N SER A 28 15.67 10.70 -5.84
CA SER A 28 15.26 10.90 -4.43
C SER A 28 13.75 10.70 -4.19
N ASP A 29 12.90 10.92 -5.19
CA ASP A 29 11.43 10.92 -5.00
C ASP A 29 10.80 9.54 -4.76
N SER A 30 11.40 8.47 -5.29
CA SER A 30 10.84 7.11 -5.17
C SER A 30 11.08 6.50 -3.78
N ALA A 31 12.27 6.71 -3.21
CA ALA A 31 12.59 6.28 -1.85
C ALA A 31 11.81 7.10 -0.80
N ALA A 32 11.64 8.40 -1.02
CA ALA A 32 10.84 9.28 -0.17
C ALA A 32 9.33 8.95 -0.24
N ARG A 33 8.79 8.59 -1.41
CA ARG A 33 7.40 8.11 -1.56
C ARG A 33 7.16 6.74 -0.91
N ALA A 34 8.12 5.82 -0.99
CA ALA A 34 7.99 4.51 -0.36
C ALA A 34 7.93 4.63 1.18
N ALA A 35 8.62 5.60 1.75
CA ALA A 35 8.56 5.93 3.17
C ALA A 35 7.28 6.67 3.61
N SER A 36 6.34 7.01 2.70
CA SER A 36 5.18 7.85 3.01
C SER A 36 3.81 7.13 3.03
N ARG A 37 3.77 5.79 3.02
CA ARG A 37 2.49 5.04 2.97
C ARG A 37 1.94 4.59 4.33
N TYR A 38 2.78 4.46 5.35
CA TYR A 38 2.38 4.01 6.68
C TYR A 38 3.22 4.73 7.74
N ASP A 39 2.66 4.91 8.94
CA ASP A 39 3.35 5.58 10.05
C ASP A 39 4.11 4.62 10.97
N GLN A 40 3.63 3.38 11.11
CA GLN A 40 4.18 2.36 12.02
C GLN A 40 4.00 0.95 11.44
N VAL A 41 4.88 0.02 11.86
CA VAL A 41 4.82 -1.40 11.48
C VAL A 41 4.45 -2.25 12.67
N LEU A 42 3.49 -3.15 12.48
CA LEU A 42 3.13 -4.19 13.45
C LEU A 42 3.49 -5.56 12.86
N TYR A 43 4.33 -6.32 13.57
CA TYR A 43 4.64 -7.70 13.20
C TYR A 43 3.64 -8.64 13.89
N PHE A 44 2.72 -9.21 13.10
CA PHE A 44 1.69 -10.11 13.65
C PHE A 44 2.32 -11.43 14.13
N PRO A 45 2.03 -11.91 15.35
CA PRO A 45 2.65 -13.11 15.90
C PRO A 45 2.01 -14.39 15.34
N LEU A 46 2.34 -14.73 14.09
CA LEU A 46 1.80 -15.88 13.36
C LEU A 46 1.93 -17.21 14.12
N SER A 47 3.03 -17.41 14.85
CA SER A 47 3.23 -18.63 15.65
C SER A 47 2.25 -18.76 16.81
N LYS A 48 1.70 -17.65 17.33
CA LYS A 48 0.75 -17.63 18.43
C LYS A 48 -0.70 -17.75 17.94
N TYR A 49 -1.02 -17.13 16.80
CA TYR A 49 -2.36 -17.11 16.22
C TYR A 49 -2.31 -17.53 14.74
N PRO A 50 -2.07 -18.82 14.45
CA PRO A 50 -1.81 -19.28 13.09
C PRO A 50 -3.02 -19.14 12.16
N GLU A 51 -4.25 -19.38 12.63
CA GLU A 51 -5.46 -19.27 11.81
C GLU A 51 -5.71 -17.82 11.35
N THR A 52 -5.76 -16.88 12.30
CA THR A 52 -5.89 -15.44 12.03
C THR A 52 -4.73 -14.92 11.18
N GLY A 53 -3.49 -15.28 11.51
CA GLY A 53 -2.33 -14.81 10.76
C GLY A 53 -2.31 -15.33 9.31
N ASN A 54 -2.77 -16.56 9.07
CA ASN A 54 -2.93 -17.09 7.72
C ASN A 54 -4.06 -16.37 6.96
N HIS A 55 -5.16 -16.03 7.63
CA HIS A 55 -6.22 -15.21 7.01
C HIS A 55 -5.69 -13.85 6.54
N ILE A 56 -4.99 -13.12 7.41
CA ILE A 56 -4.37 -11.83 7.08
C ILE A 56 -3.44 -11.98 5.87
N LYS A 57 -2.56 -12.99 5.89
CA LYS A 57 -1.60 -13.24 4.81
C LYS A 57 -2.28 -13.54 3.47
N ASP A 58 -3.30 -14.38 3.48
CA ASP A 58 -4.02 -14.77 2.26
C ASP A 58 -4.82 -13.60 1.70
N ALA A 59 -5.51 -12.83 2.55
CA ALA A 59 -6.26 -11.65 2.14
C ALA A 59 -5.35 -10.57 1.54
N ILE A 60 -4.18 -10.30 2.15
CA ILE A 60 -3.17 -9.41 1.53
C ILE A 60 -2.72 -9.94 0.17
N SER A 61 -2.48 -11.25 0.07
CA SER A 61 -2.09 -11.90 -1.19
C SER A 61 -3.18 -11.83 -2.27
N ALA A 62 -4.45 -11.75 -1.85
CA ALA A 62 -5.61 -11.53 -2.72
C ALA A 62 -5.85 -10.06 -3.09
N GLY A 63 -5.04 -9.13 -2.58
CA GLY A 63 -5.08 -7.71 -2.92
C GLY A 63 -5.80 -6.82 -1.90
N HIS A 64 -6.21 -7.35 -0.75
CA HIS A 64 -6.68 -6.52 0.35
C HIS A 64 -5.52 -5.70 0.93
N SER A 65 -5.80 -4.51 1.45
CA SER A 65 -4.77 -3.62 1.99
C SER A 65 -3.95 -4.28 3.10
N GLU A 66 -2.63 -4.16 3.03
CA GLU A 66 -1.72 -4.49 4.14
C GLU A 66 -1.61 -3.35 5.17
N ILE A 67 -2.16 -2.17 4.84
CA ILE A 67 -2.13 -0.96 5.66
C ILE A 67 -3.50 -0.80 6.34
N CYS A 68 -3.45 -0.50 7.64
CA CYS A 68 -4.62 -0.14 8.44
C CYS A 68 -4.53 1.34 8.84
N THR A 69 -5.34 2.19 8.20
CA THR A 69 -5.54 3.56 8.66
C THR A 69 -6.59 3.54 9.76
N ILE A 70 -6.16 3.72 11.01
CA ILE A 70 -7.01 3.50 12.18
C ILE A 70 -8.11 4.57 12.24
N ASP A 71 -9.36 4.14 12.09
CA ASP A 71 -10.56 4.90 12.43
C ASP A 71 -11.45 4.02 13.33
N ARG A 72 -11.56 4.39 14.59
CA ARG A 72 -12.40 3.65 15.55
C ARG A 72 -13.88 4.04 15.46
N GLY A 73 -14.19 5.26 15.00
CA GLY A 73 -15.55 5.78 14.98
C GLY A 73 -16.46 5.04 13.99
N GLY A 74 -15.92 4.67 12.82
CA GLY A 74 -16.68 3.94 11.79
C GLY A 74 -16.75 2.42 11.99
N ALA A 75 -16.21 1.87 13.08
CA ALA A 75 -15.94 0.44 13.16
C ALA A 75 -17.19 -0.45 13.21
N GLU A 76 -18.23 0.00 13.91
CA GLU A 76 -19.49 -0.73 13.98
C GLU A 76 -20.16 -0.86 12.61
N ASN A 77 -20.13 0.21 11.81
CA ASN A 77 -20.72 0.21 10.46
C ASN A 77 -19.94 -0.68 9.51
N ARG A 78 -18.60 -0.60 9.52
CA ARG A 78 -17.75 -1.49 8.72
C ARG A 78 -18.00 -2.96 9.05
N ARG A 79 -18.10 -3.32 10.33
CA ARG A 79 -18.46 -4.68 10.75
C ARG A 79 -19.83 -5.14 10.27
N LYS A 80 -20.84 -4.25 10.27
CA LYS A 80 -22.17 -4.55 9.73
C LYS A 80 -22.12 -4.80 8.23
N GLU A 81 -21.33 -4.03 7.50
CA GLU A 81 -21.18 -4.14 6.05
C GLU A 81 -20.41 -5.40 5.63
N SER A 82 -19.26 -5.66 6.25
CA SER A 82 -18.39 -6.80 5.96
C SER A 82 -19.07 -8.15 6.26
N LEU A 83 -19.81 -8.24 7.37
CA LEU A 83 -20.45 -9.47 7.83
C LEU A 83 -21.87 -9.68 7.28
N LYS A 84 -22.35 -8.79 6.40
CA LYS A 84 -23.70 -8.84 5.85
C LYS A 84 -23.92 -10.15 5.08
N GLY A 85 -24.92 -10.92 5.53
CA GLY A 85 -25.29 -12.18 4.88
C GLY A 85 -24.38 -13.37 5.21
N ILE A 86 -23.36 -13.19 6.05
CA ILE A 86 -22.48 -14.26 6.49
C ILE A 86 -23.01 -14.81 7.82
N PRO A 87 -23.52 -16.05 7.88
CA PRO A 87 -24.11 -16.59 9.09
C PRO A 87 -23.06 -16.77 10.20
N THR A 88 -23.50 -16.91 11.45
CA THR A 88 -22.60 -17.36 12.53
C THR A 88 -22.35 -18.86 12.43
N LYS A 89 -21.19 -19.33 12.89
CA LYS A 89 -20.84 -20.75 12.96
C LYS A 89 -20.43 -21.10 14.40
N PRO A 90 -21.13 -22.01 15.11
CA PRO A 90 -20.76 -22.38 16.47
C PRO A 90 -19.31 -22.85 16.59
N GLY A 91 -18.59 -22.33 17.59
CA GLY A 91 -17.17 -22.62 17.80
C GLY A 91 -16.21 -21.80 16.94
N PHE A 92 -16.70 -20.83 16.17
CA PHE A 92 -15.88 -19.95 15.32
C PHE A 92 -16.32 -18.49 15.42
N ASP A 93 -15.33 -17.60 15.34
CA ASP A 93 -15.54 -16.19 15.09
C ASP A 93 -15.41 -15.89 13.59
N ARG A 94 -16.02 -14.80 13.12
CA ARG A 94 -15.87 -14.31 11.73
C ARG A 94 -14.78 -13.25 11.73
N ASP A 95 -13.56 -13.65 11.40
CA ASP A 95 -12.43 -12.74 11.27
C ASP A 95 -12.56 -11.89 10.01
N GLU A 96 -12.05 -10.66 10.06
CA GLU A 96 -12.24 -9.64 9.01
C GLU A 96 -10.88 -9.05 8.58
N TRP A 97 -10.54 -9.14 7.29
CA TRP A 97 -9.41 -8.42 6.73
C TRP A 97 -9.74 -7.68 5.42
N PRO A 98 -9.61 -6.34 5.34
CA PRO A 98 -9.07 -5.45 6.38
C PRO A 98 -10.01 -5.30 7.59
N MET A 99 -9.41 -5.09 8.77
CA MET A 99 -10.17 -5.09 10.03
C MET A 99 -11.21 -3.98 10.07
N ALA A 100 -12.31 -4.23 10.78
CA ALA A 100 -13.35 -3.23 11.00
C ALA A 100 -12.89 -1.99 11.79
N VAL A 101 -11.66 -1.89 12.29
CA VAL A 101 -11.11 -0.65 12.89
C VAL A 101 -10.23 0.17 11.93
N CYS A 102 -10.05 -0.32 10.71
CA CYS A 102 -9.31 0.35 9.63
C CYS A 102 -10.28 0.95 8.61
N THR A 103 -10.00 2.14 8.08
CA THR A 103 -10.83 2.75 7.02
C THR A 103 -10.98 1.88 5.77
N GLU A 104 -10.03 0.98 5.56
CA GLU A 104 -9.95 0.01 4.47
C GLU A 104 -10.87 -1.21 4.69
N GLY A 105 -11.42 -1.38 5.90
CA GLY A 105 -12.38 -2.44 6.22
C GLY A 105 -13.80 -2.08 5.75
N GLY A 106 -14.75 -2.95 6.06
CA GLY A 106 -16.15 -2.77 5.67
C GLY A 106 -16.53 -3.59 4.45
N ALA A 107 -17.36 -3.02 3.57
CA ALA A 107 -17.81 -3.70 2.36
C ALA A 107 -16.62 -4.22 1.53
N GLY A 108 -16.61 -5.54 1.27
CA GLY A 108 -15.55 -6.19 0.51
C GLY A 108 -14.33 -6.61 1.32
N ALA A 109 -14.34 -6.56 2.66
CA ALA A 109 -13.34 -7.26 3.47
C ALA A 109 -13.43 -8.79 3.27
N ASP A 110 -12.29 -9.47 3.26
CA ASP A 110 -12.21 -10.94 3.28
C ASP A 110 -12.65 -11.45 4.65
N ILE A 111 -13.48 -12.49 4.65
CA ILE A 111 -14.06 -13.05 5.86
C ILE A 111 -13.71 -14.52 5.97
N ARG A 112 -13.15 -14.91 7.11
CA ARG A 112 -12.82 -16.31 7.42
C ARG A 112 -13.32 -16.68 8.80
N TYR A 113 -13.88 -17.88 8.92
CA TYR A 113 -14.16 -18.45 10.23
C TYR A 113 -12.85 -18.90 10.88
N VAL A 114 -12.55 -18.41 12.08
CA VAL A 114 -11.35 -18.77 12.87
C VAL A 114 -11.77 -19.28 14.25
N THR A 115 -10.93 -20.10 14.87
CA THR A 115 -11.14 -20.54 16.26
C THR A 115 -10.90 -19.37 17.26
N PRO A 116 -11.78 -19.17 18.28
CA PRO A 116 -11.66 -18.09 19.27
C PRO A 116 -10.46 -18.21 20.23
#